data_AF-A0A6J4QEA9-F1
#
_entry.id   AF-A0A6J4QEA9-F1
#
_cell.length_a   1.000
_cell.length_b   1.000
_cell.length_c   1.000
_cell.angle_alpha   90.00
_cell.angle_beta   90.00
_cell.angle_gamma   90.00
#
_symmetry.space_group_name_H-M   'P 1'
#
loop_
_entity.id
_entity.type
_entity.pdbx_description
1 polymer ?
#
loop_
_entity_poly.entity_id
_entity_poly.type
_entity_poly.pdbx_seq_one_letter_code
_entity_poly.pdbx_strand_id
1 'polypeptide(L)' 'VLAGLGGEFTPSAARQALGTSRRVAVPLLELLARTGRTARTPGGNHRLRAPAGTPPP' A
#
# COMPACT_ATOMS: atom_id res chain seq x y z
N VAL A 1 -2.40 -9.85 2.18
CA VAL A 1 -1.47 -9.34 3.21
C VAL A 1 -1.70 -7.86 3.50
N LEU A 2 -1.30 -6.91 2.63
CA LEU A 2 -1.45 -5.46 2.90
C LEU A 2 -2.91 -5.02 3.12
N ALA A 3 -3.89 -5.69 2.50
CA ALA A 3 -5.31 -5.41 2.72
C ALA A 3 -5.79 -5.68 4.16
N GLY A 4 -5.08 -6.51 4.92
CA GLY A 4 -5.36 -6.75 6.33
C GLY A 4 -4.88 -5.64 7.26
N LEU A 5 -4.12 -4.66 6.76
CA LEU A 5 -3.62 -3.52 7.55
C LEU A 5 -4.65 -2.38 7.69
N GLY A 6 -5.80 -2.48 7.02
CA GLY A 6 -6.84 -1.45 7.03
C GLY A 6 -6.62 -0.35 5.97
N GLY A 7 -7.31 0.79 6.18
CA GLY A 7 -7.38 1.87 5.19
C GLY A 7 -6.05 2.56 4.92
N GLU A 8 -5.36 3.04 5.96
CA GLU A 8 -4.05 3.67 5.84
C GLU A 8 -3.03 2.91 6.70
N PHE A 9 -1.84 2.67 6.16
CA PHE A 9 -0.76 1.98 6.85
C PHE A 9 0.58 2.65 6.61
N THR A 10 1.46 2.55 7.61
CA THR A 10 2.81 3.08 7.54
C THR A 10 3.74 2.14 6.77
N PRO A 11 4.88 2.64 6.25
CA PRO A 11 5.90 1.78 5.64
C PRO A 11 6.46 0.73 6.62
N SER A 12 6.50 1.04 7.92
CA SER A 12 6.92 0.09 8.95
C SER A 12 5.88 -1.00 9.20
N ALA A 13 4.58 -0.69 9.17
CA ALA A 13 3.52 -1.68 9.25
C ALA A 13 3.53 -2.63 8.03
N ALA A 14 3.68 -2.08 6.82
CA ALA A 14 3.83 -2.88 5.60
C ALA A 14 5.04 -3.81 5.67
N ARG A 15 6.18 -3.31 6.14
CA ARG A 15 7.41 -4.11 6.34
C ARG A 15 7.16 -5.32 7.25
N GLN A 16 6.49 -5.10 8.38
CA GLN A 16 6.19 -6.16 9.35
C GLN A 16 5.21 -7.18 8.75
N ALA A 17 4.14 -6.73 8.10
CA ALA A 17 3.15 -7.61 7.48
C ALA A 17 3.72 -8.45 6.33
N LEU A 18 4.64 -7.87 5.55
CA LEU A 18 5.32 -8.56 4.45
C LEU A 18 6.49 -9.43 4.92
N GLY A 19 6.85 -9.40 6.21
CA GLY A 19 7.99 -10.15 6.74
C GLY A 19 9.32 -9.76 6.08
N THR A 20 9.49 -8.49 5.70
CA THR A 20 10.65 -8.04 4.91
C THR A 20 11.42 -6.90 5.59
N SER A 21 12.41 -6.33 4.90
CA SER A 21 13.20 -5.19 5.36
C SER A 21 12.71 -3.87 4.76
N ARG A 22 13.12 -2.73 5.35
CA ARG A 22 12.77 -1.40 4.83
C ARG A 22 13.31 -1.18 3.40
N ARG A 23 14.50 -1.71 3.10
CA ARG A 23 15.13 -1.64 1.77
C ARG A 23 14.31 -2.33 0.68
N VAL A 24 13.45 -3.28 1.03
CA VAL A 24 12.54 -3.98 0.10
C VAL A 24 11.14 -3.38 0.15
N ALA A 25 10.61 -3.15 1.37
CA ALA A 25 9.25 -2.63 1.56
C ALA A 25 9.05 -1.25 0.93
N VAL A 26 10.01 -0.33 1.08
CA VAL A 26 9.85 1.03 0.55
C VAL A 26 9.81 1.04 -0.99
N PRO A 27 10.77 0.45 -1.73
CA PRO A 27 10.68 0.37 -3.20
C PRO A 27 9.43 -0.35 -3.70
N LEU A 28 9.00 -1.41 -3.01
CA LEU A 28 7.77 -2.13 -3.35
C LEU A 28 6.53 -1.24 -3.18
N LEU A 29 6.42 -0.50 -2.07
CA LEU A 29 5.32 0.43 -1.85
C LEU A 29 5.31 1.58 -2.86
N GLU A 30 6.49 2.07 -3.25
CA GLU A 30 6.60 3.07 -4.32
C GLU A 30 6.18 2.52 -5.68
N LEU A 31 6.56 1.28 -6.01
CA LEU A 31 6.12 0.60 -7.22
C LEU A 31 4.60 0.41 -7.23
N LEU A 32 4.02 0.00 -6.11
CA LEU A 32 2.56 -0.13 -5.96
C LEU A 32 1.85 1.22 -6.12
N ALA A 33 2.46 2.30 -5.63
CA ALA A 33 1.91 3.65 -5.80
C ALA A 33 1.97 4.10 -7.25
N ARG A 34 3.11 3.90 -7.92
CA ARG A 34 3.30 4.19 -9.35
C ARG A 34 2.32 3.41 -10.24
N THR A 35 2.02 2.17 -9.88
CA THR A 35 1.08 1.32 -10.62
C THR A 35 -0.38 1.49 -10.21
N GLY A 36 -0.69 2.46 -9.34
CA GLY A 36 -2.06 2.78 -8.94
C GLY A 36 -2.73 1.77 -8.01
N ARG A 37 -1.98 0.82 -7.43
CA ARG A 37 -2.48 -0.16 -6.45
C ARG A 37 -2.51 0.40 -5.03
N THR A 38 -1.61 1.33 -4.73
CA THR A 38 -1.64 2.12 -3.50
C THR A 38 -1.64 3.62 -3.83
N ALA A 39 -1.98 4.44 -2.85
CA ALA A 39 -1.81 5.89 -2.90
C ALA A 39 -1.00 6.33 -1.69
N ARG A 40 0.01 7.17 -1.91
CA ARG A 40 0.79 7.78 -0.84
C ARG A 40 0.01 8.96 -0.26
N THR A 41 -0.07 9.07 1.05
CA THR A 41 -0.80 10.16 1.73
C THR A 41 0.16 11.28 2.12
N PRO A 42 -0.35 12.50 2.42
CA PRO A 42 0.50 13.64 2.77
C PRO A 42 1.39 13.39 3.99
N GLY A 43 0.96 12.51 4.91
CA GLY A 43 1.72 12.08 6.08
C GLY A 43 2.82 11.05 5.81
N GLY A 44 3.03 10.66 4.55
CA GLY A 44 4.03 9.65 4.16
C GLY A 44 3.58 8.20 4.34
N ASN A 45 2.31 7.97 4.65
CA ASN A 45 1.69 6.65 4.74
C ASN A 45 1.19 6.19 3.36
N HIS A 46 0.69 4.96 3.29
CA HIS A 46 0.11 4.38 2.10
C HIS A 46 -1.29 3.85 2.38
N ARG A 47 -2.18 3.98 1.40
CA ARG A 47 -3.51 3.39 1.40
C ARG A 47 -3.68 2.51 0.17
N LEU A 48 -4.35 1.36 0.30
CA LEU A 48 -4.75 0.58 -0.87
C LEU A 48 -5.78 1.37 -1.69
N ARG A 49 -5.61 1.37 -3.02
CA ARG A 49 -6.71 1.73 -3.91
C ARG A 49 -7.58 0.51 -4.09
N ALA A 50 -8.89 0.67 -3.87
CA ALA A 50 -9.84 -0.37 -4.26
C ALA A 50 -9.63 -0.67 -5.76
N PRO A 51 -9.67 -1.94 -6.18
CA PRO A 51 -9.64 -2.26 -7.59
C PRO A 51 -10.81 -1.52 -8.25
N ALA A 52 -10.50 -0.64 -9.21
CA ALA A 52 -11.54 -0.01 -10.02
C ALA A 52 -12.20 -1.12 -10.83
N GLY A 53 -13.36 -1.61 -10.39
CA GLY A 53 -13.94 -2.82 -10.95
C GLY A 53 -15.27 -3.24 -10.33
N THR A 54 -16.27 -2.36 -10.41
CA THR A 54 -17.66 -2.69 -10.80
C THR A 54 -18.31 -1.33 -11.13
N PRO A 55 -18.43 -0.94 -12.41
CA PRO A 55 -19.42 0.07 -12.75
C PRO A 55 -20.81 -0.47 -12.35
N PRO A 56 -21.67 0.32 -11.68
CA PRO A 56 -23.05 -0.09 -11.45
C PRO A 56 -23.76 -0.29 -12.82
N PRO A 57 -24.72 -1.24 -12.91
CA PRO A 57 -25.51 -1.45 -14.13
C PRO A 57 -26.32 -0.21 -14.53
#